data_AF-A0A5J4UW41-F1
#
_entry.id   AF-A0A5J4UW41-F1
#
_cell.length_a   1.000
_cell.length_b   1.000
_cell.length_c   1.000
_cell.angle_alpha   90.00
_cell.angle_beta   90.00
_cell.angle_gamma   90.00
#
_symmetry.space_group_name_H-M   'P 1'
#
loop_
_entity.id
_entity.type
_entity.pdbx_description
1 polymer ?
#
loop_
_entity_poly.entity_id
_entity_poly.type
_entity_poly.pdbx_seq_one_letter_code
_entity_poly.pdbx_strand_id
1 'polypeptide(L)'
;MLVFEFQNNHYTYRAMPFGTKHSPIHFATAMEPIMQQIRMKTEIRITNYVDDIVLLHKSKEYLKNKTQRVVNTLRYFGFTMNMERAGHNRIKQ
;
A
#
# COMPACT_ATOMS: atom_id res chain seq x y z
N MET A 1 -15.06 15.29 11.57
CA MET A 1 -15.18 15.58 10.12
C MET A 1 -14.24 16.74 9.84
N LEU A 2 -13.27 16.57 8.93
CA LEU A 2 -12.35 17.67 8.58
C LEU A 2 -12.99 18.54 7.48
N VAL A 3 -12.99 19.85 7.68
CA VAL A 3 -13.58 20.85 6.77
C VAL A 3 -12.49 21.84 6.37
N PHE A 4 -12.47 22.28 5.12
CA PHE A 4 -11.66 23.40 4.66
C PHE A 4 -12.52 24.40 3.89
N GLU A 5 -12.08 25.66 3.86
CA GLU A 5 -12.75 26.74 3.13
C GLU A 5 -11.92 27.14 1.91
N PHE A 6 -12.59 27.36 0.79
CA PHE A 6 -11.99 27.91 -0.42
C PHE A 6 -13.02 28.73 -1.20
N GLN A 7 -12.67 29.98 -1.56
CA GLN A 7 -13.56 30.90 -2.28
C GLN A 7 -14.95 31.02 -1.62
N ASN A 8 -15.00 31.26 -0.31
CA ASN A 8 -16.24 31.36 0.48
C ASN A 8 -17.14 30.11 0.45
N ASN A 9 -16.60 28.95 0.03
CA ASN A 9 -17.30 27.68 0.05
C ASN A 9 -16.64 26.71 1.04
N HIS A 10 -17.46 25.95 1.76
CA HIS A 10 -17.00 24.93 2.69
C HIS A 10 -17.00 23.54 2.04
N TYR A 11 -15.89 22.82 2.20
CA TYR A 11 -15.69 21.50 1.66
C TYR A 11 -15.34 20.52 2.77
N THR A 12 -15.95 19.34 2.75
CA THR A 12 -15.65 18.27 3.70
C THR A 12 -14.92 17.13 3.02
N TYR A 13 -13.88 16.60 3.66
CA TYR A 13 -13.18 15.44 3.14
C TYR A 13 -14.08 14.18 3.20
N ARG A 14 -14.22 13.49 2.06
CA ARG A 14 -14.96 12.22 1.95
C ARG A 14 -14.11 10.98 2.26
N ALA A 15 -12.80 11.13 2.18
CA ALA A 15 -11.81 10.14 2.55
C ALA A 15 -10.81 10.77 3.52
N MET A 16 -9.92 9.97 4.08
CA MET A 16 -8.89 10.44 5.00
C MET A 16 -8.02 11.53 4.36
N PRO A 17 -7.95 12.75 4.92
CA PRO A 17 -7.05 13.76 4.39
C PRO A 17 -5.58 13.41 4.69
N PHE A 18 -4.69 13.86 3.82
CA PHE A 18 -3.25 13.88 4.12
C PHE A 18 -2.93 14.91 5.20
N GLY A 19 -1.85 14.71 5.94
CA GLY A 19 -1.38 15.67 6.95
C GLY A 19 -2.06 15.58 8.31
N THR A 20 -2.98 14.64 8.55
CA THR A 20 -3.45 14.37 9.92
C THR A 20 -2.49 13.45 10.65
N LYS A 21 -2.29 13.71 11.96
CA LYS A 21 -1.44 12.89 12.83
C LYS A 21 -1.82 11.41 12.82
N HIS A 22 -3.10 11.11 12.62
CA HIS A 22 -3.62 9.75 12.71
C HIS A 22 -3.76 9.07 11.35
N SER A 23 -3.56 9.76 10.23
CA SER A 23 -3.74 9.15 8.90
C SER A 23 -2.87 7.90 8.69
N PRO A 24 -1.57 7.92 9.07
CA PRO A 24 -0.72 6.74 8.88
C PRO A 24 -1.17 5.51 9.70
N ILE A 25 -1.66 5.74 10.92
CA ILE A 25 -2.09 4.66 11.82
C ILE A 25 -3.34 3.98 11.27
N HIS A 26 -4.34 4.76 10.87
CA HIS A 26 -5.57 4.20 10.30
C HIS A 26 -5.29 3.46 8.98
N PHE A 27 -4.40 3.99 8.14
CA PHE A 27 -3.98 3.30 6.92
C PHE A 27 -3.33 1.95 7.25
N ALA A 28 -2.37 1.93 8.18
CA ALA A 28 -1.71 0.70 8.62
C ALA A 28 -2.72 -0.33 9.17
N THR A 29 -3.68 0.11 10.00
CA THR A 29 -4.74 -0.76 10.53
C THR A 29 -5.62 -1.35 9.43
N ALA A 30 -6.00 -0.57 8.42
CA ALA A 30 -6.80 -1.05 7.30
C ALA A 30 -6.01 -2.03 6.40
N MET A 31 -4.70 -1.84 6.27
CA MET A 31 -3.83 -2.68 5.45
C MET A 31 -3.43 -4.00 6.10
N GLU A 32 -3.37 -4.07 7.43
CA GLU A 32 -2.92 -5.25 8.18
C GLU A 32 -3.63 -6.57 7.75
N PRO A 33 -4.97 -6.66 7.68
CA PRO A 33 -5.63 -7.90 7.26
C PRO A 33 -5.32 -8.28 5.81
N ILE A 34 -5.17 -7.30 4.92
CA ILE A 34 -4.81 -7.53 3.50
C ILE A 34 -3.39 -8.08 3.41
N MET A 35 -2.46 -7.50 4.17
CA MET A 35 -1.07 -7.96 4.24
C MET A 35 -0.98 -9.38 4.81
N GLN A 36 -1.76 -9.70 5.84
CA GLN A 36 -1.83 -11.06 6.40
C GLN A 36 -2.33 -12.07 5.36
N GLN A 37 -3.39 -11.75 4.62
CA GLN A 37 -3.87 -12.64 3.55
C GLN A 37 -2.81 -12.85 2.45
N ILE A 38 -2.08 -11.80 2.08
CA ILE A 38 -0.99 -11.90 1.11
C ILE A 38 0.12 -12.80 1.68
N ARG A 39 0.56 -12.60 2.93
CA ARG A 39 1.56 -13.44 3.61
C ARG A 39 1.18 -14.91 3.65
N MET A 40 -0.10 -15.22 3.91
CA MET A 40 -0.58 -16.59 3.95
C MET A 40 -0.63 -17.24 2.56
N LYS A 41 -0.94 -16.46 1.52
CA LYS A 41 -1.09 -16.95 0.13
C LYS A 41 0.22 -16.93 -0.66
N THR A 42 1.24 -16.24 -0.17
CA THR A 42 2.50 -16.02 -0.86
C THR A 42 3.66 -16.30 0.07
N GLU A 43 4.53 -17.26 -0.27
CA GLU A 43 5.72 -17.62 0.51
C GLU A 43 6.85 -16.57 0.39
N ILE A 44 6.48 -15.30 0.21
CA ILE A 44 7.41 -14.18 0.09
C ILE A 44 7.34 -13.32 1.34
N ARG A 45 8.47 -12.72 1.72
CA ARG A 45 8.50 -11.77 2.82
C ARG A 45 7.93 -10.44 2.34
N ILE A 46 6.90 -9.93 3.01
CA ILE A 46 6.27 -8.64 2.73
C ILE A 46 6.36 -7.72 3.95
N THR A 47 6.84 -6.50 3.72
CA THR A 47 6.93 -5.45 4.74
C THR A 47 6.24 -4.21 4.20
N ASN A 48 5.39 -3.60 5.01
CA ASN A 48 4.64 -2.39 4.67
C ASN A 48 5.04 -1.25 5.61
N TYR A 49 5.19 -0.04 5.07
CA TYR A 49 5.40 1.20 5.82
C TYR A 49 4.47 2.28 5.26
N VAL A 50 3.36 2.54 5.96
CA VAL A 50 2.28 3.40 5.47
C VAL A 50 1.92 3.00 4.03
N ASP A 51 2.21 3.83 3.03
CA ASP A 51 1.85 3.61 1.63
C ASP A 51 2.87 2.74 0.85
N ASP A 52 4.05 2.50 1.40
CA ASP A 52 5.12 1.73 0.74
C ASP A 52 5.06 0.24 1.08
N ILE A 53 5.14 -0.62 0.06
CA ILE A 53 5.14 -2.08 0.20
C ILE A 53 6.40 -2.67 -0.43
N VAL A 54 7.15 -3.43 0.36
CA VAL A 54 8.39 -4.10 -0.05
C VAL A 54 8.18 -5.61 -0.08
N LEU A 55 8.48 -6.22 -1.23
CA LEU A 55 8.41 -7.66 -1.47
C LEU A 55 9.82 -8.24 -1.61
N LEU A 56 10.11 -9.30 -0.86
CA LEU A 56 11.44 -9.91 -0.80
C LEU A 56 11.36 -11.43 -0.95
N HIS A 57 12.18 -11.97 -1.86
CA HIS A 57 12.35 -13.40 -2.05
C HIS A 57 13.70 -13.71 -2.75
N LYS A 58 14.28 -14.89 -2.49
CA LYS A 58 15.59 -15.29 -3.06
C LYS A 58 15.52 -15.52 -4.58
N SER A 59 14.47 -16.20 -5.04
CA SER A 59 14.24 -16.41 -6.48
C SER A 59 13.55 -15.19 -7.10
N LYS A 60 14.23 -14.54 -8.06
CA LYS A 60 13.74 -13.38 -8.80
C LYS A 60 12.52 -13.70 -9.66
N GLU A 61 12.53 -14.85 -10.32
CA GLU A 61 11.42 -15.28 -11.17
C GLU A 61 10.17 -15.57 -10.33
N TYR A 62 10.34 -16.27 -9.20
CA TYR A 62 9.26 -16.49 -8.25
C TYR A 62 8.72 -15.17 -7.71
N LEU A 63 9.62 -14.24 -7.35
CA LEU A 63 9.23 -12.92 -6.88
C LEU A 63 8.39 -12.18 -7.92
N LYS A 64 8.83 -12.15 -9.19
CA LYS A 64 8.10 -11.50 -10.29
C LYS A 64 6.68 -12.05 -10.44
N ASN A 65 6.53 -13.38 -10.41
CA ASN A 65 5.22 -14.03 -10.51
C ASN A 65 4.33 -13.72 -9.30
N LYS A 66 4.89 -13.69 -8.09
CA LYS A 66 4.13 -13.36 -6.88
C LYS A 66 3.80 -11.86 -6.78
N THR A 67 4.68 -10.97 -7.23
CA THR A 67 4.41 -9.53 -7.31
C THR A 67 3.14 -9.27 -8.12
N GLN A 68 2.93 -9.97 -9.24
CA GLN A 68 1.69 -9.81 -10.00
C GLN A 68 0.45 -10.24 -9.21
N ARG A 69 0.53 -11.31 -8.39
CA ARG A 69 -0.57 -11.72 -7.51
C ARG A 69 -0.84 -10.71 -6.40
N VAL A 70 0.21 -10.12 -5.83
CA VAL A 70 0.09 -9.04 -4.83
C VAL A 70 -0.60 -7.82 -5.45
N VAL A 71 -0.12 -7.39 -6.62
CA VAL A 71 -0.70 -6.30 -7.43
C VAL A 71 -2.19 -6.52 -7.67
N ASN A 72 -2.58 -7.72 -8.12
CA ASN A 72 -3.98 -8.03 -8.39
C ASN A 72 -4.84 -8.04 -7.11
N THR A 73 -4.31 -8.56 -6.01
CA THR A 73 -4.98 -8.53 -4.69
C THR A 73 -5.21 -7.10 -4.23
N LEU A 74 -4.21 -6.22 -4.31
CA LEU A 74 -4.33 -4.82 -3.92
C LEU A 74 -5.37 -4.08 -4.79
N ARG A 75 -5.37 -4.31 -6.10
CA ARG A 75 -6.40 -3.76 -6.99
C ARG A 75 -7.80 -4.24 -6.66
N TYR A 76 -7.96 -5.50 -6.29
CA TYR A 76 -9.25 -6.05 -5.85
C TYR A 76 -9.81 -5.30 -4.62
N PHE A 77 -8.94 -4.89 -3.70
CA PHE A 77 -9.32 -4.05 -2.55
C PHE A 77 -9.43 -2.54 -2.87
N GLY A 78 -9.32 -2.14 -4.14
CA GLY A 78 -9.48 -0.75 -4.57
C GLY A 78 -8.21 0.10 -4.50
N PHE A 79 -7.04 -0.49 -4.20
CA PHE A 79 -5.77 0.24 -4.19
C PHE A 79 -5.22 0.41 -5.60
N THR A 80 -4.66 1.58 -5.86
CA THR A 80 -3.89 1.88 -7.08
C THR A 80 -2.41 1.85 -6.75
N MET A 81 -1.59 1.26 -7.62
CA MET A 81 -0.13 1.27 -7.45
C MET A 81 0.52 2.19 -8.46
N ASN A 82 1.49 2.94 -7.99
CA ASN A 82 2.36 3.72 -8.85
C ASN A 82 3.39 2.80 -9.50
N MET A 83 3.12 2.38 -10.75
CA MET A 83 4.02 1.51 -11.51
C MET A 83 5.27 2.24 -12.00
N GLU A 84 5.25 3.57 -12.11
CA GLU A 84 6.42 4.38 -12.50
C GLU A 84 7.47 4.41 -11.38
N ARG A 85 7.00 4.44 -10.12
CA ARG A 85 7.86 4.38 -8.92
C ARG A 85 8.18 2.97 -8.46
N ALA A 86 7.62 1.94 -9.10
CA ALA A 86 7.88 0.54 -8.75
C ALA A 86 9.32 0.14 -9.14
N GLY A 87 10.26 0.38 -8.23
CA GLY A 87 11.67 0.05 -8.41
C GLY A 87 11.99 -1.42 -8.13
N HIS A 88 12.86 -2.02 -8.95
CA HIS A 88 13.51 -3.30 -8.63
C HIS A 88 14.82 -3.05 -7.88
N ASN A 89 14.74 -2.80 -6.58
CA ASN A 89 15.94 -2.54 -5.78
C ASN A 89 16.63 -3.86 -5.38
N ARG A 90 17.90 -4.00 -5.76
CA ARG A 90 18.77 -5.09 -5.32
C ARG A 90 19.31 -4.74 -3.94
N ILE A 91 18.90 -5.48 -2.90
CA ILE A 91 19.68 -5.52 -1.66
C ILE A 91 20.89 -6.40 -1.98
N LYS A 92 22.04 -5.77 -2.26
CA LYS A 92 23.32 -6.49 -2.35
C LYS A 92 23.59 -7.07 -0.95
N GLN A 93 23.61 -8.38 -0.85
CA GLN A 93 24.34 -9.08 0.22
C GLN A 93 25.77 -9.26 -0.26
#